data_AF-A0A9P6D9S2-F1
#
_entry.id   AF-A0A9P6D9S2-F1
#
_cell.length_a   1.000
_cell.length_b   1.000
_cell.length_c   1.000
_cell.angle_alpha   90.00
_cell.angle_beta   90.00
_cell.angle_gamma   90.00
#
_symmetry.space_group_name_H-M   'P 1'
#
loop_
_entity.id
_entity.type
_entity.pdbx_description
1 polymer ?
#
loop_
_entity_poly.entity_id
_entity_poly.type
_entity_poly.pdbx_seq_one_letter_code
_entity_poly.pdbx_strand_id
1 'polypeptide(L)'
;SETRKWSPPPAPGATLRQRVEKKEKEAGLRCDDVSCGVGPSDEDPVVTKTMNQLSIHYLHDHLPTTEVGSKVCEHTFHPSCLVSAERIASQGQDEHVEGDEVAVICPICRHAGAISKADWDQGA
;
A
#
# COMPACT_ATOMS: atom_id res chain seq x y z
N SER A 1 -13.47 34.30 38.67
CA SER A 1 -12.79 34.41 37.37
C SER A 1 -12.88 33.06 36.67
N GLU A 2 -13.75 32.92 35.68
CA GLU A 2 -13.85 31.66 34.91
C GLU A 2 -12.73 31.60 33.86
N THR A 3 -11.89 30.58 33.94
CA THR A 3 -10.87 30.27 32.94
C THR A 3 -11.55 29.75 31.67
N ARG A 4 -11.50 30.52 30.57
CA ARG A 4 -11.94 30.03 29.26
C ARG A 4 -11.16 28.77 28.91
N LYS A 5 -11.89 27.66 28.74
CA LYS A 5 -11.34 26.37 28.31
C LYS A 5 -10.85 26.53 26.87
N TRP A 6 -9.54 26.56 26.68
CA TRP A 6 -8.96 26.69 25.34
C TRP A 6 -9.30 25.44 24.51
N SER A 7 -9.77 25.64 23.29
CA SER A 7 -9.96 24.59 22.30
C SER A 7 -9.11 24.89 21.08
N PRO A 8 -8.46 23.87 20.47
CA PRO A 8 -7.73 24.08 19.23
C PRO A 8 -8.69 24.55 18.12
N PRO A 9 -8.19 25.33 17.15
CA PRO A 9 -8.99 25.67 15.97
C PRO A 9 -9.37 24.38 15.21
N PRO A 10 -10.47 24.42 14.43
CA PRO A 10 -10.83 23.32 13.56
C PRO A 10 -9.66 22.91 12.67
N ALA A 11 -9.51 21.62 12.40
CA ALA A 11 -8.48 21.14 11.48
C ALA A 11 -8.64 21.84 10.12
N PRO A 12 -7.54 22.27 9.49
CA PRO A 12 -7.62 22.75 8.12
C PRO A 12 -8.22 21.65 7.24
N GLY A 13 -9.16 22.03 6.37
CA GLY A 13 -9.77 21.08 5.43
C GLY A 13 -8.73 20.49 4.47
N ALA A 14 -9.13 19.47 3.71
CA ALA A 14 -8.24 18.82 2.75
C ALA A 14 -7.69 19.83 1.73
N THR A 15 -6.36 19.84 1.60
CA THR A 15 -5.61 20.63 0.62
C THR A 15 -5.97 20.21 -0.81
N LEU A 16 -5.62 21.05 -1.80
CA LEU A 16 -5.82 20.70 -3.21
C LEU A 16 -5.10 19.39 -3.56
N ARG A 17 -3.84 19.23 -3.14
CA ARG A 17 -3.06 18.00 -3.34
C ARG A 17 -3.78 16.77 -2.78
N GLN A 18 -4.23 16.81 -1.52
CA GLN A 18 -4.94 15.68 -0.91
C GLN A 18 -6.22 15.30 -1.65
N ARG A 19 -6.92 16.28 -2.26
CA ARG A 19 -8.11 15.99 -3.07
C ARG A 19 -7.75 15.35 -4.41
N VAL A 20 -6.65 15.77 -5.03
CA VAL A 20 -6.15 15.20 -6.29
C VAL A 20 -5.65 13.76 -6.05
N GLU A 21 -4.78 13.55 -5.07
CA GLU A 21 -4.27 12.22 -4.71
C GLU A 21 -5.38 11.24 -4.34
N LYS A 22 -6.44 11.72 -3.67
CA LYS A 22 -7.63 10.90 -3.40
C LYS A 22 -8.30 10.43 -4.69
N LYS A 23 -8.46 11.32 -5.67
CA LYS A 23 -9.05 10.96 -6.98
C LYS A 23 -8.15 10.04 -7.79
N GLU A 24 -6.84 10.23 -7.75
CA GLU A 24 -5.87 9.33 -8.37
C GLU A 24 -5.99 7.92 -7.80
N LYS A 25 -6.13 7.81 -6.48
CA LYS A 25 -6.33 6.54 -5.79
C LYS A 25 -7.65 5.87 -6.19
N GLU A 26 -8.75 6.63 -6.21
CA GLU A 26 -10.06 6.14 -6.68
C GLU A 26 -10.02 5.69 -8.15
N ALA A 27 -9.12 6.26 -8.96
CA ALA A 27 -8.89 5.87 -10.35
C ALA A 27 -7.87 4.73 -10.53
N GLY A 28 -7.30 4.18 -9.45
CA GLY A 28 -6.27 3.13 -9.50
C GLY A 28 -4.90 3.61 -10.00
N LEU A 29 -4.67 4.93 -10.05
CA LEU A 29 -3.41 5.55 -10.46
C LEU A 29 -2.45 5.75 -9.27
N ARG A 30 -2.96 5.70 -8.05
CA ARG A 30 -2.17 5.81 -6.83
C ARG A 30 -2.54 4.68 -5.89
N CYS A 31 -1.53 4.02 -5.34
CA CYS A 31 -1.74 2.93 -4.39
C CYS A 31 -1.88 3.45 -2.94
N ASP A 32 -2.06 2.54 -1.98
CA ASP A 32 -2.22 2.87 -0.56
C ASP A 32 -0.95 3.29 0.16
N ASP A 33 0.23 3.12 -0.46
CA ASP A 33 1.49 3.50 0.16
C ASP A 33 1.61 5.03 0.31
N VAL A 34 1.90 5.48 1.54
CA VAL A 34 2.03 6.91 1.88
C VAL A 34 3.25 7.57 1.23
N SER A 35 4.24 6.77 0.82
CA SER A 35 5.46 7.20 0.12
C SER A 35 5.42 6.84 -1.36
N CYS A 36 4.22 6.61 -1.92
CA CYS A 36 4.06 6.25 -3.33
C CYS A 36 4.64 7.34 -4.25
N GLY A 37 5.79 7.02 -4.84
CA GLY A 37 6.45 7.82 -5.89
C GLY A 37 6.15 7.33 -7.31
N VAL A 38 5.31 6.29 -7.46
CA VAL A 38 4.94 5.73 -8.77
C VAL A 38 3.73 6.43 -9.36
N GLY A 39 2.83 6.94 -8.51
CA GLY A 39 1.64 7.68 -8.92
C GLY A 39 1.98 8.92 -9.76
N PRO A 40 1.00 9.48 -10.50
CA PRO A 40 1.23 10.63 -11.36
C PRO A 40 1.77 11.83 -10.57
N SER A 41 2.65 12.58 -11.21
CA SER A 41 3.28 13.78 -10.66
C SER A 41 2.91 15.03 -11.47
N ASP A 42 3.20 16.21 -10.93
CA ASP A 42 3.03 17.49 -11.65
C ASP A 42 3.85 17.54 -12.96
N GLU A 43 4.87 16.67 -13.12
CA GLU A 43 5.70 16.56 -14.33
C GLU A 43 5.11 15.60 -15.40
N ASP A 44 3.99 14.93 -15.11
CA ASP A 44 3.31 14.02 -16.03
C ASP A 44 2.04 14.68 -16.60
N PRO A 45 2.14 15.53 -17.65
CA PRO A 45 0.99 16.24 -18.19
C PRO A 45 -0.07 15.31 -18.81
N VAL A 46 0.30 14.06 -19.12
CA VAL A 46 -0.61 13.03 -19.63
C VAL A 46 -0.26 11.69 -18.98
N VAL A 47 -1.23 11.10 -18.29
CA VAL A 47 -1.09 9.76 -17.70
C VAL A 47 -1.21 8.72 -18.82
N THR A 48 -0.08 8.13 -19.21
CA THR A 48 0.01 7.12 -20.29
C THR A 48 0.35 5.72 -19.80
N LYS A 49 0.74 5.59 -18.53
CA LYS A 49 1.18 4.32 -17.92
C LYS A 49 0.05 3.66 -17.17
N THR A 50 -0.11 2.35 -17.36
CA THR A 50 -0.92 1.51 -16.47
C THR A 50 -0.15 1.32 -15.16
N MET A 51 -0.78 1.64 -14.03
CA MET A 51 -0.18 1.48 -12.71
C MET A 51 -0.76 0.24 -12.05
N ASN A 52 -0.11 -0.91 -12.26
CA ASN A 52 -0.57 -2.18 -11.71
C ASN A 52 -0.59 -2.13 -10.18
N GLN A 53 -1.69 -2.58 -9.59
CA GLN A 53 -1.84 -2.67 -8.14
C GLN A 53 -2.15 -4.11 -7.74
N LEU A 54 -1.52 -4.56 -6.65
CA LEU A 54 -1.69 -5.88 -6.07
C LEU A 54 -2.31 -5.79 -4.68
N SER A 55 -2.87 -6.91 -4.20
CA SER A 55 -3.37 -7.09 -2.84
C SER A 55 -2.51 -8.12 -2.12
N ILE A 56 -2.47 -8.06 -0.79
CA ILE A 56 -1.79 -9.06 0.03
C ILE A 56 -2.81 -10.13 0.41
N HIS A 57 -2.45 -11.40 0.25
CA HIS A 57 -3.33 -12.55 0.47
C HIS A 57 -2.86 -13.38 1.67
N TYR A 58 -3.78 -14.12 2.31
CA TYR A 58 -3.39 -15.03 3.38
C TYR A 58 -2.58 -16.21 2.81
N LEU A 59 -1.55 -16.64 3.55
CA LEU A 59 -0.77 -17.83 3.22
C LEU A 59 -1.65 -19.09 3.23
N HIS A 60 -1.38 -19.98 2.28
CA HIS A 60 -2.12 -21.23 2.08
C HIS A 60 -2.15 -22.14 3.33
N ASP A 61 -1.14 -22.05 4.20
CA ASP A 61 -0.94 -22.97 5.33
C ASP A 61 -1.67 -22.58 6.63
N HIS A 62 -2.43 -21.48 6.64
CA HIS A 62 -3.03 -20.94 7.87
C HIS A 62 -4.56 -20.81 7.89
N LEU A 63 -5.27 -21.24 6.84
CA LEU A 63 -6.74 -21.13 6.77
C LEU A 63 -7.44 -22.45 6.42
N PRO A 64 -8.67 -22.68 6.93
CA PRO A 64 -9.54 -23.69 6.37
C PRO A 64 -9.78 -23.39 4.88
N THR A 65 -9.86 -24.44 4.06
CA THR A 65 -9.82 -24.47 2.58
C THR A 65 -10.79 -23.52 1.85
N THR A 66 -11.68 -22.82 2.56
CA THR A 66 -12.68 -21.90 2.03
C THR A 66 -12.19 -20.45 1.86
N GLU A 67 -11.01 -20.08 2.38
CA GLU A 67 -10.48 -18.70 2.33
C GLU A 67 -9.10 -18.58 1.67
N VAL A 68 -8.63 -19.65 1.02
CA VAL A 68 -7.38 -19.67 0.27
C VAL A 68 -7.43 -18.63 -0.85
N GLY A 69 -6.44 -17.73 -0.88
CA GLY A 69 -6.40 -16.61 -1.83
C GLY A 69 -7.29 -15.43 -1.48
N SER A 70 -7.91 -15.39 -0.29
CA SER A 70 -8.59 -14.18 0.20
C SER A 70 -7.58 -13.10 0.61
N LYS A 71 -8.00 -11.83 0.51
CA LYS A 71 -7.17 -10.68 0.86
C LYS A 71 -7.07 -10.54 2.39
N VAL A 72 -5.88 -10.21 2.90
CA VAL A 72 -5.68 -9.93 4.33
C VAL A 72 -6.23 -8.55 4.74
N CYS A 73 -6.34 -7.63 3.77
CA CYS A 73 -6.93 -6.30 3.95
C CYS A 73 -7.29 -5.68 2.59
N GLU A 74 -8.01 -4.55 2.62
CA GLU A 74 -8.39 -3.81 1.41
C GLU A 74 -7.28 -2.93 0.81
N HIS A 75 -6.11 -2.85 1.47
CA HIS A 75 -5.01 -2.03 0.96
C HIS A 75 -4.38 -2.66 -0.27
N THR A 76 -4.11 -1.82 -1.26
CA THR A 76 -3.53 -2.18 -2.54
C THR A 76 -2.24 -1.42 -2.78
N PHE A 77 -1.26 -2.06 -3.40
CA PHE A 77 0.08 -1.49 -3.57
C PHE A 77 0.55 -1.64 -5.00
N HIS A 78 1.30 -0.67 -5.52
CA HIS A 78 2.12 -0.97 -6.69
C HIS A 78 3.20 -1.98 -6.27
N PRO A 79 3.58 -2.95 -7.13
CA PRO A 79 4.62 -3.92 -6.83
C PRO A 79 5.88 -3.30 -6.22
N SER A 80 6.44 -2.29 -6.87
CA SER A 80 7.65 -1.59 -6.41
C SER A 80 7.46 -0.82 -5.09
N CYS A 81 6.26 -0.31 -4.83
CA CYS A 81 5.95 0.34 -3.55
C CYS A 81 5.94 -0.67 -2.40
N LEU A 82 5.33 -1.85 -2.60
CA LEU A 82 5.29 -2.89 -1.57
C LEU A 82 6.68 -3.48 -1.30
N VAL A 83 7.45 -3.82 -2.35
CA VAL A 83 8.82 -4.33 -2.20
C VAL A 83 9.70 -3.33 -1.45
N SER A 84 9.62 -2.04 -1.80
CA SER A 84 10.38 -1.00 -1.11
C SER A 84 10.01 -0.92 0.36
N ALA A 85 8.71 -0.96 0.67
CA ALA A 85 8.22 -0.94 2.05
C ALA A 85 8.67 -2.17 2.85
N GLU A 86 8.63 -3.36 2.24
CA GLU A 86 9.08 -4.61 2.86
C GLU A 86 10.59 -4.59 3.11
N ARG A 87 11.41 -4.19 2.12
CA ARG A 87 12.87 -4.06 2.30
C ARG A 87 13.23 -3.09 3.43
N ILE A 88 12.48 -1.99 3.58
CA ILE A 88 12.66 -1.07 4.70
C ILE A 88 12.27 -1.73 6.03
N ALA A 89 11.12 -2.41 6.08
CA ALA A 89 10.64 -3.08 7.29
C ALA A 89 11.59 -4.19 7.75
N SER A 90 12.10 -4.98 6.80
CA SER A 90 13.03 -6.09 7.00
C SER A 90 14.49 -5.63 7.11
N GLN A 91 14.77 -4.33 7.14
CA GLN A 91 16.13 -3.77 7.25
C GLN A 91 17.11 -4.29 6.19
N GLY A 92 16.60 -4.58 4.98
CA GLY A 92 17.36 -5.13 3.88
C GLY A 92 17.74 -6.60 4.02
N GLN A 93 17.10 -7.35 4.95
CA GLN A 93 17.18 -8.80 4.95
C GLN A 93 16.56 -9.39 3.68
N ASP A 94 17.04 -10.56 3.28
CA ASP A 94 16.53 -11.28 2.11
C ASP A 94 15.05 -11.63 2.28
N GLU A 95 14.33 -11.66 1.16
CA GLU A 95 12.91 -12.01 1.17
C GLU A 95 12.67 -13.46 1.63
N HIS A 96 11.61 -13.67 2.41
CA HIS A 96 11.19 -15.00 2.81
C HIS A 96 10.28 -15.59 1.74
N VAL A 97 10.84 -16.50 0.94
CA VAL A 97 10.16 -17.16 -0.19
C VAL A 97 9.72 -18.58 0.23
N GLU A 98 8.44 -18.86 0.11
CA GLU A 98 7.85 -20.19 0.33
C GLU A 98 7.17 -20.66 -0.96
N GLY A 99 7.83 -21.54 -1.71
CA GLY A 99 7.34 -21.98 -3.02
C GLY A 99 7.29 -20.83 -4.03
N ASP A 100 6.09 -20.53 -4.51
CA ASP A 100 5.82 -19.45 -5.47
C ASP A 100 5.25 -18.18 -4.80
N GLU A 101 5.33 -18.09 -3.47
CA GLU A 101 4.83 -16.98 -2.67
C GLU A 101 5.97 -16.29 -1.90
N VAL A 102 5.86 -14.97 -1.73
CA VAL A 102 6.78 -14.16 -0.93
C VAL A 102 6.01 -13.57 0.24
N ALA A 103 6.47 -13.85 1.46
CA ALA A 103 5.86 -13.34 2.68
C ALA A 103 6.15 -11.83 2.82
N VAL A 104 5.10 -11.07 3.13
CA VAL A 104 5.15 -9.60 3.25
C VAL A 104 4.24 -9.12 4.37
N ILE A 105 4.50 -7.91 4.85
CA ILE A 105 3.65 -7.24 5.84
C ILE A 105 3.04 -5.99 5.21
N CYS A 106 1.71 -5.83 5.34
CA CYS A 106 1.04 -4.62 4.89
C CYS A 106 1.64 -3.38 5.60
N PRO A 107 2.21 -2.39 4.88
CA PRO A 107 2.85 -1.25 5.53
C PRO A 107 1.88 -0.33 6.27
N ILE A 108 0.58 -0.43 5.95
CA ILE A 108 -0.48 0.41 6.53
C ILE A 108 -1.06 -0.20 7.80
N CYS A 109 -1.57 -1.44 7.72
CA CYS A 109 -2.26 -2.10 8.84
C CYS A 109 -1.46 -3.22 9.52
N ARG A 110 -0.25 -3.53 9.03
CA ARG A 110 0.69 -4.50 9.61
C ARG A 110 0.20 -5.95 9.66
N HIS A 111 -0.86 -6.30 8.93
CA HIS A 111 -1.23 -7.70 8.74
C HIS A 111 -0.19 -8.40 7.85
N ALA A 112 0.27 -9.57 8.28
CA ALA A 112 1.15 -10.44 7.51
C ALA A 112 0.34 -11.26 6.50
N GLY A 113 0.93 -11.50 5.34
CA GLY A 113 0.39 -12.34 4.29
C GLY A 113 1.46 -12.60 3.24
N ALA A 114 1.04 -12.86 2.02
CA ALA A 114 1.94 -13.09 0.90
C ALA A 114 1.42 -12.49 -0.41
N ILE A 115 2.35 -12.34 -1.35
CA ILE A 115 2.08 -12.08 -2.76
C ILE A 115 2.76 -13.15 -3.61
N SER A 116 2.38 -13.26 -4.89
CA SER A 116 3.08 -14.17 -5.79
C SER A 116 4.52 -13.73 -6.02
N LYS A 117 5.42 -14.68 -6.28
CA LYS A 117 6.80 -14.38 -6.67
C LYS A 117 6.88 -13.55 -7.94
N ALA A 118 5.96 -13.75 -8.88
CA ALA A 118 5.88 -12.95 -10.10
C ALA A 118 5.57 -11.47 -9.81
N ASP A 119 4.64 -11.20 -8.89
CA ASP A 119 4.32 -9.85 -8.45
C ASP A 119 5.49 -9.21 -7.68
N TRP A 120 6.18 -9.99 -6.85
CA TRP A 120 7.40 -9.55 -6.16
C TRP A 120 8.48 -9.14 -7.17
N ASP A 121 8.78 -10.01 -8.13
CA ASP A 121 9.82 -9.79 -9.14
C ASP A 121 9.48 -8.60 -10.06
N GLN A 122 8.19 -8.27 -10.27
CA GLN A 122 7.78 -7.05 -10.99
C GLN A 122 8.17 -5.76 -10.25
N GLY A 123 8.25 -5.81 -8.92
CA GLY A 123 8.59 -4.67 -8.06
C GLY A 123 10.06 -4.56 -7.64
N ALA A 124 10.86 -5.59 -7.92
CA ALA A 124 12.20 -5.78 -7.37
C ALA A 124 13.27 -4.80 -7.88
#